data_AF-A0A831PQU5-F1
#
_entry.id   AF-A0A831PQU5-F1
#
_cell.length_a   1.000
_cell.length_b   1.000
_cell.length_c   1.000
_cell.angle_alpha   90.00
_cell.angle_beta   90.00
_cell.angle_gamma   90.00
#
_symmetry.space_group_name_H-M   'P 1'
#
loop_
_entity.id
_entity.type
_entity.pdbx_description
1 polymer ?
#
loop_
_entity_poly.entity_id
_entity_poly.type
_entity_poly.pdbx_seq_one_letter_code
_entity_poly.pdbx_strand_id
1 'polypeptide(L)'
;MNTQSRRHLLRPGPALSAIAVLVLTVGTVPAQPASFPKSLYPGLVPARSPESLKELSLPNTTIESVVVDKTNRMCLVTAIVMHPPATNRIKVWIGLPLTNWNGRFQGNGGGGFLGGS
;
A
#
# COMPACT_ATOMS: atom_id res chain seq x y z
N MET A 1 12.85 -10.48 88.90
CA MET A 1 13.67 -11.49 88.21
C MET A 1 13.24 -11.54 86.75
N ASN A 2 14.20 -11.70 85.82
CA ASN A 2 14.07 -12.02 84.40
C ASN A 2 14.13 -10.87 83.37
N THR A 3 15.39 -10.62 83.00
CA THR A 3 16.00 -10.20 81.72
C THR A 3 15.32 -10.63 80.43
N GLN A 4 15.40 -9.77 79.39
CA GLN A 4 15.67 -10.08 77.96
C GLN A 4 15.73 -8.74 77.19
N SER A 5 16.92 -8.17 76.96
CA SER A 5 17.77 -8.29 75.76
C SER A 5 17.25 -7.55 74.52
N ARG A 6 17.88 -6.39 74.23
CA ARG A 6 17.78 -5.63 72.99
C ARG A 6 18.28 -6.42 71.79
N ARG A 7 17.55 -6.40 70.67
CA ARG A 7 18.15 -6.37 69.33
C ARG A 7 17.42 -5.36 68.44
N HIS A 8 18.25 -4.52 67.83
CA HIS A 8 18.00 -3.41 66.91
C HIS A 8 17.00 -3.76 65.80
N LEU A 9 15.94 -2.96 65.62
CA LEU A 9 15.87 -1.81 64.70
C LEU A 9 16.19 -2.18 63.25
N LEU A 10 15.14 -2.33 62.43
CA LEU A 10 14.98 -1.81 61.07
C LEU A 10 13.56 -2.20 60.61
N ARG A 11 12.61 -1.26 60.72
CA ARG A 11 11.31 -1.36 60.04
C ARG A 11 11.30 -0.30 58.93
N PRO A 12 11.08 -0.67 57.66
CA PRO A 12 11.14 0.28 56.54
C PRO A 12 9.97 1.26 56.62
N GLY A 13 10.26 2.55 56.43
CA GLY A 13 9.26 3.62 56.35
C GLY A 13 8.42 3.53 55.06
N PRO A 14 7.31 4.29 54.98
CA PRO A 14 6.41 4.24 53.84
C PRO A 14 7.09 4.87 52.63
N ALA A 15 7.39 4.06 51.62
CA ALA A 15 7.80 4.54 50.31
C ALA A 15 6.57 5.14 49.62
N LEU A 16 6.50 6.47 49.53
CA LEU A 16 5.58 7.18 48.65
C LEU A 16 5.97 6.89 47.19
N SER A 17 5.26 5.96 46.56
CA SER A 17 5.35 5.73 45.11
C SER A 17 4.72 6.91 44.37
N ALA A 18 5.56 7.77 43.78
CA ALA A 18 5.10 8.75 42.81
C ALA A 18 4.84 8.06 41.47
N ILE A 19 3.57 7.95 41.08
CA ILE A 19 3.16 7.47 39.75
C ILE A 19 3.35 8.63 38.76
N ALA A 20 4.39 8.56 37.92
CA ALA A 20 4.56 9.48 36.80
C ALA A 20 3.64 9.05 35.65
N VAL A 21 2.56 9.80 35.43
CA VAL A 21 1.67 9.61 34.28
C VAL A 21 2.30 10.25 33.05
N LEU A 22 2.80 9.42 32.12
CA LEU A 22 3.32 9.86 30.82
C LEU A 22 2.15 10.16 29.88
N VAL A 23 1.85 11.44 29.67
CA VAL A 23 0.83 11.89 28.70
C VAL A 23 1.44 11.88 27.30
N LEU A 24 1.08 10.89 26.50
CA LEU A 24 1.41 10.84 25.07
C LEU A 24 0.48 11.80 24.32
N THR A 25 0.99 12.97 23.94
CA THR A 25 0.29 13.87 23.02
C THR A 25 0.34 13.27 21.62
N VAL A 26 -0.77 12.67 21.18
CA VAL A 26 -0.93 12.24 19.78
C VAL A 26 -1.07 13.51 18.95
N GLY A 27 0.05 13.96 18.34
CA GLY A 27 0.05 15.07 17.41
C GLY A 27 -0.81 14.71 16.19
N THR A 28 -1.91 15.42 15.98
CA THR A 28 -2.69 15.33 14.76
C THR A 28 -1.94 16.06 13.64
N VAL A 29 -1.24 15.32 12.79
CA VAL A 29 -0.71 15.91 11.55
C VAL A 29 -1.90 16.19 10.63
N PRO A 30 -2.14 17.45 10.22
CA PRO A 30 -3.21 17.76 9.29
C PRO A 30 -2.94 17.04 7.96
N ALA A 31 -3.93 16.29 7.47
CA ALA A 31 -3.85 15.65 6.17
C ALA A 31 -3.71 16.73 5.10
N GLN A 32 -2.57 16.75 4.42
CA GLN A 32 -2.35 17.65 3.30
C GLN A 32 -3.33 17.27 2.17
N PRO A 33 -4.10 18.22 1.59
CA PRO A 33 -4.99 17.91 0.49
C PRO A 33 -4.18 17.27 -0.63
N ALA A 34 -4.60 16.10 -1.11
CA ALA A 34 -3.94 15.42 -2.20
C ALA A 34 -4.02 16.31 -3.45
N SER A 35 -2.97 17.06 -3.75
CA SER A 35 -2.85 17.75 -5.03
C SER A 35 -2.54 16.71 -6.10
N PHE A 36 -3.37 16.62 -7.13
CA PHE A 36 -3.09 15.72 -8.25
C PHE A 36 -1.72 16.06 -8.85
N PRO A 37 -0.82 15.07 -9.01
CA PRO A 37 0.48 15.33 -9.62
C PRO A 37 0.30 15.92 -11.02
N LYS A 38 0.96 17.05 -11.28
CA LYS A 38 1.00 17.64 -12.61
C LYS A 38 1.52 16.61 -13.61
N SER A 39 0.96 16.59 -14.83
CA SER A 39 1.46 15.75 -15.91
C SER A 39 2.93 16.07 -16.19
N LEU A 40 3.76 15.03 -16.30
CA LEU A 40 5.15 15.15 -16.73
C LEU A 40 5.25 15.51 -18.22
N TYR A 41 4.28 15.07 -19.01
CA TYR A 41 4.24 15.23 -20.46
C TYR A 41 2.84 15.69 -20.87
N PRO A 42 2.60 17.02 -20.99
CA PRO A 42 1.31 17.55 -21.42
C PRO A 42 0.97 17.10 -22.84
N GLY A 43 -0.31 16.77 -23.09
CA GLY A 43 -0.80 16.48 -24.44
C GLY A 43 -0.42 15.12 -25.01
N LEU A 44 0.10 14.19 -24.20
CA LEU A 44 0.31 12.82 -24.66
C LEU A 44 -1.02 12.15 -25.04
N VAL A 45 -1.01 11.50 -26.19
CA VAL A 45 -2.09 10.64 -26.68
C VAL A 45 -1.68 9.17 -26.56
N PRO A 46 -2.63 8.24 -26.36
CA PRO A 46 -2.32 6.81 -26.37
C PRO A 46 -1.63 6.38 -27.66
N ALA A 47 -0.56 5.60 -27.54
CA ALA A 47 0.20 5.11 -28.70
C ALA A 47 -0.58 4.07 -29.53
N ARG A 48 -1.61 3.46 -28.95
CA ARG A 48 -2.43 2.41 -29.57
C ARG A 48 -3.89 2.61 -29.17
N SER A 49 -4.80 2.18 -30.04
CA SER A 49 -6.21 2.08 -29.69
C SER A 49 -6.46 0.87 -28.77
N PRO A 50 -7.49 0.92 -27.91
CA PRO A 50 -7.91 -0.22 -27.09
C PRO A 50 -8.11 -1.52 -27.90
N GLU A 51 -8.71 -1.42 -29.08
CA GLU A 51 -9.01 -2.57 -29.93
C GLU A 51 -7.73 -3.27 -30.37
N SER A 52 -6.70 -2.51 -30.74
CA SER A 52 -5.43 -3.06 -31.20
C SER A 52 -4.63 -3.74 -30.08
N LEU A 53 -4.91 -3.47 -28.81
CA LEU A 53 -4.21 -4.12 -27.69
C LEU A 53 -4.49 -5.62 -27.60
N LYS A 54 -5.61 -6.09 -28.16
CA LYS A 54 -5.91 -7.54 -28.24
C LYS A 54 -4.92 -8.30 -29.14
N GLU A 55 -4.30 -7.61 -30.07
CA GLU A 55 -3.33 -8.16 -31.02
C GLU A 55 -1.89 -8.09 -30.50
N LEU A 56 -1.69 -7.55 -29.30
CA LEU A 56 -0.36 -7.38 -28.71
C LEU A 56 0.23 -8.76 -28.35
N SER A 57 1.28 -9.15 -29.06
CA SER A 57 2.07 -10.35 -28.76
C SER A 57 3.24 -10.00 -27.87
N LEU A 58 3.30 -10.61 -26.69
CA LEU A 58 4.39 -10.46 -25.72
C LEU A 58 4.83 -11.85 -25.24
N PRO A 59 6.12 -12.07 -24.97
CA PRO A 59 6.59 -13.34 -24.42
C PRO A 59 5.88 -13.71 -23.12
N ASN A 60 5.50 -14.98 -22.98
CA ASN A 60 4.89 -15.54 -21.76
C ASN A 60 3.66 -14.77 -21.25
N THR A 61 2.97 -14.04 -22.13
CA THR A 61 1.87 -13.16 -21.74
C THR A 61 0.72 -13.35 -22.71
N THR A 62 -0.49 -13.43 -22.17
CA THR A 62 -1.73 -13.46 -22.95
C THR A 62 -2.62 -12.32 -22.49
N ILE A 63 -3.10 -11.51 -23.43
CA ILE A 63 -4.14 -10.52 -23.16
C ILE A 63 -5.48 -11.24 -23.16
N GLU A 64 -6.10 -11.39 -21.99
CA GLU A 64 -7.37 -12.10 -21.81
C GLU A 64 -8.55 -11.20 -22.19
N SER A 65 -8.50 -9.91 -21.83
CA SER A 65 -9.58 -8.98 -22.14
C SER A 65 -9.10 -7.54 -22.26
N VAL A 66 -9.82 -6.78 -23.08
CA VAL A 66 -9.70 -5.32 -23.19
C VAL A 66 -11.10 -4.72 -23.21
N VAL A 67 -11.39 -3.84 -22.26
CA VAL A 67 -12.71 -3.21 -22.07
C VAL A 67 -12.54 -1.70 -21.94
N VAL A 68 -13.34 -0.93 -22.66
CA VAL A 68 -13.37 0.53 -22.52
C VAL A 68 -14.43 0.91 -21.49
N ASP A 69 -13.98 1.39 -20.34
CA ASP A 69 -14.84 1.98 -19.33
C ASP A 69 -14.96 3.49 -19.59
N LYS A 70 -16.06 3.87 -20.23
CA LYS A 70 -16.35 5.27 -20.58
C LYS A 70 -16.66 6.12 -19.34
N THR A 71 -17.20 5.52 -18.28
CA THR A 71 -17.57 6.22 -17.05
C THR A 71 -16.33 6.72 -16.33
N ASN A 72 -15.32 5.84 -16.17
CA ASN A 72 -14.06 6.21 -15.54
C ASN A 72 -12.99 6.72 -16.54
N ARG A 73 -13.30 6.74 -17.84
CA ARG A 73 -12.40 7.11 -18.95
C ARG A 73 -11.10 6.29 -18.95
N MET A 74 -11.24 4.99 -18.76
CA MET A 74 -10.14 4.03 -18.73
C MET A 74 -10.31 2.96 -19.80
N CYS A 75 -9.19 2.49 -20.34
CA CYS A 75 -9.07 1.20 -21.02
C CYS A 75 -8.57 0.18 -20.00
N LEU A 76 -9.43 -0.76 -19.65
CA LEU A 76 -9.14 -1.83 -18.69
C LEU A 76 -8.64 -3.05 -19.46
N VAL A 77 -7.46 -3.54 -19.09
CA VAL A 77 -6.82 -4.71 -19.70
C VAL A 77 -6.62 -5.76 -18.63
N THR A 78 -7.03 -6.99 -18.93
CA THR A 78 -6.65 -8.16 -18.12
C THR A 78 -5.63 -8.98 -18.90
N ALA A 79 -4.48 -9.23 -18.29
CA ALA A 79 -3.43 -10.06 -18.85
C ALA A 79 -3.12 -11.24 -17.92
N ILE A 80 -2.73 -12.35 -18.50
CA ILE A 80 -2.15 -13.48 -17.79
C ILE A 80 -0.68 -13.56 -18.16
N VAL A 81 0.20 -13.43 -17.15
CA VAL A 81 1.64 -13.55 -17.29
C VAL A 81 2.10 -14.86 -16.67
N MET A 82 2.95 -15.60 -17.38
CA MET A 82 3.57 -16.81 -16.88
C MET A 82 5.05 -16.54 -16.56
N HIS A 83 5.58 -17.19 -15.51
CA HIS A 83 6.97 -17.04 -15.09
C HIS A 83 7.77 -18.33 -15.30
N PRO A 84 8.40 -18.54 -16.47
CA PRO A 84 9.21 -19.73 -16.72
C PRO A 84 10.43 -19.85 -15.78
N PRO A 85 10.85 -21.07 -15.42
CA PRO A 85 10.30 -22.36 -15.85
C PRO A 85 9.03 -22.77 -15.07
N ALA A 86 8.63 -22.00 -14.07
CA ALA A 86 7.42 -22.28 -13.33
C ALA A 86 6.16 -22.06 -14.21
N THR A 87 5.13 -22.87 -13.97
CA THR A 87 3.87 -22.83 -14.72
C THR A 87 2.80 -21.99 -14.01
N ASN A 88 3.20 -21.20 -13.02
CA ASN A 88 2.29 -20.31 -12.31
C ASN A 88 1.77 -19.22 -13.26
N ARG A 89 0.48 -18.87 -13.07
CA ARG A 89 -0.22 -17.86 -13.86
C ARG A 89 -0.51 -16.67 -12.96
N ILE A 90 -0.02 -15.50 -13.34
CA ILE A 90 -0.21 -14.24 -12.64
C ILE A 90 -1.24 -13.44 -13.42
N LYS A 91 -2.39 -13.16 -12.81
CA LYS A 91 -3.39 -12.27 -13.39
C LYS A 91 -2.99 -10.83 -13.07
N VAL A 92 -2.92 -10.00 -14.11
CA VAL A 92 -2.55 -8.60 -14.04
C VAL A 92 -3.72 -7.78 -14.57
N TRP A 93 -4.21 -6.85 -13.77
CA TRP A 93 -5.19 -5.86 -14.19
C TRP A 93 -4.52 -4.51 -14.40
N ILE A 94 -4.81 -3.88 -15.52
CA ILE A 94 -4.17 -2.64 -15.94
C ILE A 94 -5.26 -1.65 -16.33
N GLY A 95 -5.27 -0.47 -15.71
CA GLY A 95 -6.06 0.67 -16.14
C GLY A 95 -5.20 1.67 -16.89
N LEU A 96 -5.50 1.88 -18.17
CA LEU A 96 -4.83 2.87 -19.02
C LEU A 96 -5.79 4.04 -19.25
N PRO A 97 -5.47 5.27 -18.82
CA PRO A 97 -6.30 6.43 -19.09
C PRO A 97 -6.49 6.65 -20.59
N LEU A 98 -7.73 6.91 -21.02
CA LEU A 98 -8.02 7.21 -22.43
C LEU A 98 -7.47 8.57 -22.85
N THR A 99 -7.41 9.51 -21.91
CA THR A 99 -6.88 10.87 -22.09
C THR A 99 -6.20 11.35 -20.80
N ASN A 100 -5.43 12.43 -20.90
CA ASN A 100 -4.84 13.13 -19.74
C ASN A 100 -3.95 12.25 -18.85
N TRP A 101 -3.25 11.26 -19.42
CA TRP A 101 -2.25 10.51 -18.70
C TRP A 101 -1.15 11.45 -18.17
N ASN A 102 -0.82 11.33 -16.88
CA ASN A 102 0.14 12.21 -16.23
C ASN A 102 1.60 11.78 -16.41
N GLY A 103 1.85 10.76 -17.24
CA GLY A 103 3.19 10.23 -17.53
C GLY A 103 3.75 9.29 -16.46
N ARG A 104 2.93 8.81 -15.52
CA ARG A 104 3.38 7.93 -14.43
C ARG A 104 2.68 6.57 -14.46
N PHE A 105 3.41 5.54 -14.08
CA PHE A 105 2.85 4.22 -13.78
C PHE A 105 2.70 4.07 -12.27
N GLN A 106 1.61 3.43 -11.86
CA GLN A 106 1.34 3.10 -10.46
C GLN A 106 0.97 1.61 -10.39
N GLY A 107 1.60 0.91 -9.47
CA GLY A 107 1.25 -0.46 -9.12
C GLY A 107 0.70 -0.52 -7.70
N ASN A 108 -0.30 -1.39 -7.50
CA ASN A 108 -0.80 -1.71 -6.17
C ASN A 108 -0.12 -2.98 -5.65
N GLY A 109 0.18 -2.98 -4.36
CA GLY A 109 0.63 -4.17 -3.64
C GLY A 109 -0.54 -5.04 -3.19
N GLY A 110 -0.20 -6.23 -2.68
CA GLY A 110 -1.14 -7.10 -1.98
C GLY A 110 -1.07 -6.93 -0.46
N GLY A 111 -1.77 -7.81 0.27
CA GLY A 111 -1.75 -7.89 1.72
C GLY A 111 -1.72 -9.34 2.21
N GLY A 112 -0.97 -9.61 3.29
CA GLY A 112 -0.81 -10.96 3.82
C GLY A 112 -0.18 -11.91 2.78
N PHE A 113 -0.88 -13.02 2.47
CA PHE A 113 -0.48 -13.99 1.46
C PHE A 113 -1.15 -13.77 0.09
N LEU A 114 -1.90 -12.67 -0.08
CA LEU A 114 -2.56 -12.34 -1.34
C LEU A 114 -1.69 -11.43 -2.21
N GLY A 115 -1.81 -11.59 -3.53
CA GLY A 115 -1.22 -10.70 -4.52
C GLY A 115 -1.92 -9.33 -4.60
N GLY A 116 -1.54 -8.54 -5.60
CA GLY A 116 -2.06 -7.19 -5.80
C GLY A 116 -3.57 -7.11 -6.00
N SER A 117 -4.17 -5.98 -5.58
CA SER A 117 -5.60 -5.66 -5.66
C SER A 117 -5.86 -4.33 -6.37
#